data_AF-K2BP60-F1
#
_entry.id   AF-K2BP60-F1
#
_cell.length_a   1.000
_cell.length_b   1.000
_cell.length_c   1.000
_cell.angle_alpha   90.00
_cell.angle_beta   90.00
_cell.angle_gamma   90.00
#
_symmetry.space_group_name_H-M   'P 1'
#
loop_
_entity.id
_entity.type
_entity.pdbx_description
1 polymer ?
#
loop_
_entity_poly.entity_id
_entity_poly.type
_entity_poly.pdbx_seq_one_letter_code
_entity_poly.pdbx_strand_id
1 'polypeptide(L)'
;MVQDSMHEKKICIVSSCGGHLSEIRGLLSIYSTYEHFYVLNDKALLASDMQNNTYFITHAERNWKIVINMWEAFKIIRKERPSIIMSTGAGLIV
;
A
#
# COMPACT_ATOMS: atom_id res chain seq x y z
N MET A 1 9.39 31.19 0.68
CA MET A 1 9.43 29.81 0.14
C MET A 1 8.97 28.91 1.27
N VAL A 2 7.80 28.31 1.11
CA VAL A 2 7.02 27.71 2.20
C VAL A 2 7.80 26.54 2.81
N GLN A 3 8.12 26.64 4.11
CA GLN A 3 8.49 25.49 4.92
C GLN A 3 7.22 24.67 5.12
N ASP A 4 6.99 23.69 4.23
CA ASP A 4 5.95 22.70 4.44
C ASP A 4 6.31 21.89 5.69
N SER A 5 5.46 22.03 6.69
CA SER A 5 5.48 21.27 7.94
C SER A 5 5.57 19.77 7.64
N MET A 6 6.74 19.19 7.88
CA MET A 6 6.97 17.74 7.92
C MET A 6 6.22 17.12 9.11
N HIS A 7 4.89 17.13 9.09
CA HIS A 7 4.16 16.04 9.73
C HIS A 7 4.73 14.73 9.17
N GLU A 8 5.02 13.74 10.02
CA GLU A 8 5.46 12.40 9.62
C GLU A 8 4.46 11.84 8.59
N LYS A 9 4.77 12.04 7.30
CA LYS A 9 3.88 11.66 6.20
C LYS A 9 3.99 10.15 6.04
N LYS A 10 3.10 9.41 6.68
CA LYS A 10 3.01 7.96 6.50
C LYS A 10 2.37 7.62 5.15
N ILE A 11 3.05 6.79 4.37
CA ILE A 11 2.65 6.40 3.00
C ILE A 11 2.07 4.99 3.01
N CYS A 12 0.86 4.85 2.49
CA CYS A 12 0.26 3.56 2.16
C CYS A 12 0.57 3.24 0.69
N ILE A 13 1.32 2.18 0.45
CA ILE A 13 1.69 1.72 -0.89
C ILE A 13 0.78 0.54 -1.25
N VAL A 14 -0.08 0.71 -2.24
CA VAL A 14 -1.03 -0.32 -2.66
C VAL A 14 -0.66 -0.85 -4.03
N SER A 15 -0.31 -2.13 -4.10
CA SER A 15 0.13 -2.77 -5.34
C SER A 15 -0.28 -4.23 -5.39
N SER A 16 -0.44 -4.75 -6.61
CA SER A 16 -0.51 -6.18 -6.83
C SER A 16 0.88 -6.78 -6.82
N CYS A 17 0.97 -8.08 -6.54
CA CYS A 17 2.23 -8.80 -6.61
C CYS A 17 2.78 -8.83 -8.05
N GLY A 18 4.10 -9.01 -8.19
CA GLY A 18 4.76 -9.13 -9.50
C GLY A 18 5.22 -7.79 -10.09
N GLY A 19 4.88 -7.53 -11.36
CA GLY A 19 5.39 -6.38 -12.12
C GLY A 19 5.07 -5.03 -11.48
N HIS A 20 3.83 -4.81 -11.05
CA HIS A 20 3.41 -3.57 -10.39
C HIS A 20 4.17 -3.31 -9.09
N LEU A 21 4.41 -4.36 -8.28
CA LEU A 21 5.24 -4.23 -7.09
C LEU A 21 6.68 -3.85 -7.45
N SER A 22 7.21 -4.37 -8.56
CA SER A 22 8.55 -4.06 -9.03
C SER A 22 8.65 -2.60 -9.50
N GLU A 23 7.64 -2.09 -10.20
CA GLU A 23 7.57 -0.69 -10.64
C GLU A 23 7.56 0.28 -9.46
N ILE A 24 6.68 0.06 -8.47
CA ILE A 24 6.64 0.95 -7.31
C ILE A 24 7.92 0.85 -6.49
N ARG A 25 8.52 -0.34 -6.37
CA ARG A 25 9.82 -0.51 -5.71
C ARG A 25 10.98 0.18 -6.43
N GLY A 26 10.85 0.50 -7.72
CA GLY A 26 11.79 1.39 -8.41
C GLY A 26 11.86 2.78 -7.76
N LEU A 27 10.80 3.22 -7.07
CA LEU A 27 10.72 4.47 -6.33
C LEU A 27 11.14 4.34 -4.87
N LEU A 28 11.67 3.19 -4.44
CA LEU A 28 12.03 2.93 -3.04
C LEU A 28 12.95 3.98 -2.46
N SER A 29 13.95 4.44 -3.22
CA SER A 29 14.87 5.50 -2.78
C SER A 29 14.18 6.84 -2.44
N ILE A 30 13.00 7.08 -3.01
CA ILE A 30 12.23 8.31 -2.79
C ILE A 30 11.36 8.15 -1.55
N TYR A 31 10.53 7.09 -1.50
CA TYR A 31 9.57 6.93 -0.42
C TYR A 31 10.18 6.33 0.86
N SER A 32 11.38 5.72 0.80
CA SER A 32 12.05 5.18 2.00
C SER A 32 12.43 6.25 3.02
N THR A 33 12.44 7.52 2.60
CA THR A 33 12.65 8.68 3.49
C THR A 33 11.45 8.97 4.39
N TYR A 34 10.31 8.32 4.12
CA TYR A 34 9.07 8.43 4.88
C TYR A 34 8.69 7.09 5.52
N GLU A 35 7.95 7.13 6.62
CA GLU A 35 7.30 5.92 7.14
C GLU A 35 6.34 5.39 6.08
N HIS A 36 6.43 4.09 5.76
CA HIS A 36 5.58 3.50 4.74
C HIS A 36 5.23 2.06 5.07
N PHE A 37 4.08 1.63 4.56
CA PHE A 37 3.62 0.25 4.62
C PHE A 37 2.98 -0.14 3.30
N TYR A 38 2.94 -1.44 3.04
CA TYR A 38 2.41 -2.02 1.84
C TYR A 38 1.05 -2.66 2.10
N VAL A 39 0.16 -2.57 1.12
CA VAL A 39 -1.09 -3.32 1.07
C VAL A 39 -1.09 -4.08 -0.26
N LEU A 40 -1.04 -5.41 -0.17
CA LEU A 40 -0.98 -6.31 -1.33
C LEU A 40 -2.25 -7.17 -1.38
N ASN A 41 -2.71 -7.50 -2.59
CA ASN A 41 -3.89 -8.35 -2.81
C ASN A 41 -3.63 -9.86 -2.72
N ASP A 42 -2.37 -10.28 -2.74
CA ASP A 42 -2.03 -11.70 -2.70
C ASP A 42 -0.71 -11.90 -1.94
N LYS A 43 -0.45 -13.13 -1.51
CA LYS A 43 0.79 -13.50 -0.83
C LYS A 43 1.92 -13.52 -1.85
N ALA A 44 2.98 -12.78 -1.56
CA ALA A 44 4.22 -12.81 -2.33
C ALA A 44 5.42 -13.12 -1.44
N LEU A 45 6.51 -13.55 -2.06
CA LEU A 45 7.82 -13.54 -1.43
C LEU A 45 8.24 -12.09 -1.19
N LEU A 46 8.15 -11.67 0.07
CA LEU A 46 8.50 -10.33 0.50
C LEU A 46 10.01 -10.21 0.70
N ALA A 47 10.60 -9.13 0.19
CA ALA A 47 11.95 -8.76 0.59
C ALA A 47 11.98 -8.34 2.07
N SER A 48 13.16 -8.37 2.68
CA SER A 48 13.33 -8.15 4.11
C SER A 48 12.76 -6.82 4.63
N ASP A 49 12.78 -5.77 3.80
CA ASP A 49 12.22 -4.45 4.12
C ASP A 49 10.69 -4.43 4.23
N MET A 50 10.03 -5.39 3.59
CA MET A 50 8.56 -5.46 3.52
C MET A 50 7.96 -6.36 4.60
N GLN A 51 8.72 -7.33 5.14
CA GLN A 51 8.17 -8.42 5.97
C GLN A 51 7.38 -7.93 7.20
N ASN A 52 7.80 -6.82 7.80
CA ASN A 52 7.16 -6.27 9.00
C ASN A 52 6.14 -5.16 8.69
N ASN A 53 6.12 -4.65 7.45
CA ASN A 53 5.35 -3.47 7.04
C ASN A 53 4.38 -3.79 5.90
N THR A 54 3.91 -5.04 5.78
CA THR A 54 3.00 -5.46 4.70
C THR A 54 1.72 -6.05 5.24
N TYR A 55 0.60 -5.53 4.74
CA TYR A 55 -0.72 -6.07 4.90
C TYR A 55 -1.14 -6.82 3.64
N PHE A 56 -1.86 -7.93 3.82
CA PHE A 56 -2.49 -8.67 2.74
C PHE A 56 -4.00 -8.52 2.85
N ILE A 57 -4.65 -8.14 1.75
CA ILE A 57 -6.10 -8.03 1.62
C ILE A 57 -6.62 -9.04 0.60
N THR A 58 -7.90 -9.36 0.69
CA THR A 58 -8.56 -10.33 -0.18
C THR A 58 -8.50 -9.88 -1.64
N HIS A 59 -7.97 -10.71 -2.54
CA HIS A 59 -8.05 -10.45 -3.98
C HIS A 59 -9.51 -10.49 -4.47
N ALA A 60 -9.99 -9.37 -5.02
CA ALA A 60 -11.37 -9.21 -5.49
C ALA A 60 -11.40 -8.96 -7.01
N GLU A 61 -11.61 -10.02 -7.80
CA GLU A 61 -11.80 -9.90 -9.24
C GLU A 61 -13.29 -9.76 -9.57
N ARG A 62 -13.80 -8.52 -9.54
CA ARG A 62 -15.18 -8.17 -9.96
C ARG A 62 -16.27 -9.08 -9.40
N ASN A 63 -16.10 -9.50 -8.14
CA ASN A 63 -17.01 -10.40 -7.45
C ASN A 63 -17.47 -9.78 -6.11
N TRP A 64 -18.38 -10.45 -5.41
CA TRP A 64 -18.92 -9.99 -4.12
C TRP A 64 -17.85 -9.80 -3.04
N LYS A 65 -16.64 -10.35 -3.21
CA LYS A 65 -15.51 -10.15 -2.29
C LYS A 65 -15.01 -8.70 -2.28
N ILE A 66 -15.45 -7.85 -3.22
CA ILE A 66 -15.16 -6.41 -3.19
C ILE A 66 -15.60 -5.76 -1.88
N VAL A 67 -16.71 -6.23 -1.28
CA VAL A 67 -17.21 -5.73 0.00
C VAL A 67 -16.25 -6.11 1.14
N ILE A 68 -15.70 -7.33 1.10
CA ILE A 68 -14.70 -7.80 2.07
C ILE A 68 -13.41 -7.01 1.90
N ASN A 69 -12.91 -6.90 0.67
CA ASN A 69 -11.71 -6.14 0.34
C ASN A 69 -11.81 -4.69 0.80
N MET A 70 -12.93 -4.02 0.52
CA MET A 70 -13.18 -2.64 0.95
C MET A 70 -13.20 -2.51 2.48
N TRP A 71 -13.78 -3.48 3.19
CA TRP A 71 -13.78 -3.49 4.66
C TRP A 71 -12.39 -3.74 5.26
N GLU A 72 -11.61 -4.64 4.67
CA GLU A 72 -10.21 -4.89 5.07
C GLU A 72 -9.34 -3.64 4.84
N ALA A 73 -9.45 -3.03 3.65
CA ALA A 73 -8.76 -1.80 3.32
C ALA A 73 -9.14 -0.66 4.29
N PHE A 74 -10.45 -0.51 4.59
CA PHE A 74 -10.93 0.48 5.55
C PHE A 74 -10.33 0.27 6.95
N LYS A 75 -10.25 -0.98 7.42
CA LYS A 75 -9.62 -1.31 8.70
C LYS A 75 -8.14 -0.94 8.73
N ILE A 76 -7.40 -1.25 7.68
CA ILE A 76 -5.97 -0.94 7.58
C ILE A 76 -5.76 0.57 7.56
N ILE A 77 -6.49 1.30 6.72
CA ILE A 77 -6.40 2.77 6.63
C ILE A 77 -6.77 3.40 7.98
N ARG A 78 -7.80 2.91 8.67
CA ARG A 78 -8.20 3.46 9.97
C ARG A 78 -7.20 3.16 11.10
N LYS A 79 -6.51 2.02 11.03
CA LYS A 79 -5.45 1.62 11.96
C LYS A 79 -4.17 2.43 11.73
N GLU A 80 -3.68 2.44 10.49
CA GLU A 80 -2.39 3.03 10.13
C GLU A 80 -2.45 4.54 9.92
N ARG A 81 -3.64 5.08 9.57
CA ARG A 81 -3.89 6.50 9.30
C ARG A 81 -2.85 7.12 8.35
N PRO A 82 -2.66 6.56 7.14
CA PRO A 82 -1.72 7.13 6.18
C PRO A 82 -2.14 8.55 5.79
N SER A 83 -1.14 9.41 5.61
CA SER A 83 -1.35 10.75 5.05
C SER A 83 -1.43 10.72 3.52
N ILE A 84 -0.80 9.73 2.90
CA ILE A 84 -0.72 9.57 1.44
C ILE A 84 -1.01 8.12 1.08
N ILE A 85 -1.82 7.91 0.05
CA ILE A 85 -2.04 6.59 -0.57
C ILE A 85 -1.45 6.64 -1.98
N MET A 86 -0.50 5.75 -2.26
CA MET A 86 0.14 5.59 -3.57
C MET A 86 -0.29 4.25 -4.16
N SER A 87 -0.85 4.26 -5.37
CA SER A 87 -1.31 3.03 -6.05
C SER A 87 -0.75 2.93 -7.45
N THR A 88 -0.40 1.71 -7.86
CA THR A 88 0.05 1.37 -9.23
C THR A 88 -1.08 1.04 -10.20
N GLY A 89 -2.35 1.13 -9.80
CA GLY A 89 -3.47 1.07 -10.73
C GLY A 89 -3.84 -0.32 -11.28
N ALA A 90 -3.80 -1.37 -10.46
CA ALA A 90 -4.20 -2.74 -10.87
C ALA A 90 -5.55 -3.22 -10.31
N GLY A 91 -6.53 -2.32 -10.12
CA GLY A 91 -7.86 -2.69 -9.59
C GLY A 91 -7.88 -3.13 -8.12
N LEU A 92 -6.83 -2.76 -7.36
CA LEU A 92 -6.60 -3.14 -5.97
C LEU A 92 -7.50 -2.39 -4.97
N ILE A 93 -8.02 -1.24 -5.39
CA ILE A 93 -8.91 -0.38 -4.61
C ILE A 93 -9.96 0.15 -5.59
N VAL A 94 -11.23 -0.09 -5.27
CA VAL A 94 -12.39 0.57 -5.87
C VAL A 94 -12.99 1.49 -4.82
#